data_AF-A0A933A1L0-F1
#
_entry.id   AF-A0A933A1L0-F1
#
_cell.length_a   1.000
_cell.length_b   1.000
_cell.length_c   1.000
_cell.angle_alpha   90.00
_cell.angle_beta   90.00
_cell.angle_gamma   90.00
#
_symmetry.space_group_name_H-M   'P 1'
#
loop_
_entity.id
_entity.type
_entity.pdbx_description
1 polymer ?
#
loop_
_entity_poly.entity_id
_entity_poly.type
_entity_poly.pdbx_seq_one_letter_code
_entity_poly.pdbx_strand_id
1 'polypeptide(L)' 'MMRPVGYRASDRYPTILQIHGGPHAAYGEAFFHEFQVLAARGFALVYT' A
#
# COMPACT_ATOMS: atom_id res chain seq x y z
N MET A 1 -6.82 1.32 0.06
CA MET A 1 -5.79 1.08 -0.99
C MET A 1 -4.84 2.26 -1.03
N MET A 2 -3.56 2.05 -1.33
CA MET A 2 -2.57 3.12 -1.44
C MET A 2 -1.88 3.09 -2.81
N ARG A 3 -1.79 4.27 -3.44
CA ARG A 3 -1.15 4.45 -4.76
C ARG A 3 0.36 4.64 -4.61
N PRO A 4 1.16 4.21 -5.59
CA PRO A 4 2.58 4.53 -5.62
C PRO A 4 2.81 6.02 -5.81
N VAL A 5 4.00 6.48 -5.42
CA VAL A 5 4.43 7.85 -5.68
C VAL A 5 4.51 8.08 -7.19
N GLY A 6 3.97 9.21 -7.66
CA GLY A 6 3.96 9.56 -9.09
C GLY A 6 2.93 8.79 -9.93
N TYR A 7 1.88 8.24 -9.31
CA TYR A 7 0.81 7.54 -10.01
C TYR A 7 0.23 8.31 -11.20
N ARG A 8 0.09 7.62 -12.34
CA ARG A 8 -0.58 8.08 -13.56
C ARG A 8 -1.62 7.03 -13.96
N ALA A 9 -2.83 7.48 -14.29
CA ALA A 9 -3.96 6.59 -14.54
C ALA A 9 -3.77 5.64 -15.74
N SER A 10 -2.94 6.01 -16.71
CA SER A 10 -2.63 5.22 -17.91
C SER A 10 -1.67 4.05 -17.65
N ASP A 11 -0.96 4.06 -16.52
CA ASP A 11 0.19 3.20 -16.30
C ASP A 11 -0.19 1.98 -15.45
N ARG A 12 0.58 0.89 -15.59
CA ARG A 12 0.41 -0.33 -14.80
C ARG A 12 1.49 -0.40 -13.73
N TYR A 13 1.10 -0.83 -12.53
CA TYR A 13 1.98 -0.87 -11.37
C TYR A 13 2.03 -2.28 -10.76
N PRO A 14 3.21 -2.77 -10.36
CA PRO A 14 3.28 -3.96 -9.54
C PRO A 14 2.51 -3.69 -8.24
N THR A 15 1.66 -4.64 -7.85
CA THR A 15 0.73 -4.47 -6.74
C THR A 15 1.00 -5.52 -5.66
N ILE A 16 1.04 -5.09 -4.40
CA ILE A 16 1.22 -5.92 -3.22
C ILE A 16 -0.09 -5.94 -2.43
N LEU A 17 -0.54 -7.14 -2.07
CA LEU A 17 -1.64 -7.34 -1.12
C LEU A 17 -1.07 -7.53 0.29
N GLN A 18 -1.36 -6.60 1.19
CA GLN A 18 -1.01 -6.63 2.61
C GLN A 18 -2.21 -7.12 3.42
N ILE A 19 -2.16 -8.37 3.88
CA ILE A 19 -3.22 -8.98 4.68
C ILE A 19 -2.85 -8.77 6.15
N HIS A 20 -3.73 -8.11 6.90
CA HIS A 20 -3.56 -7.99 8.34
C HIS A 20 -3.68 -9.36 9.02
N GLY A 21 -2.89 -9.60 10.07
CA GLY A 21 -2.92 -10.83 10.85
C GLY A 21 -3.25 -10.57 12.32
N GLY A 22 -3.60 -11.62 13.07
CA GLY A 22 -3.95 -11.51 14.50
C GLY A 22 -5.22 -10.69 14.76
N PRO A 23 -5.55 -10.40 16.03
CA PRO A 23 -6.71 -9.57 16.38
C PRO A 23 -6.33 -8.14 16.80
N HIS A 24 -5.03 -7.85 16.93
CA HIS A 24 -4.53 -6.59 17.46
C HIS A 24 -4.02 -5.69 16.32
N ALA A 25 -4.56 -4.47 16.29
CA ALA A 25 -4.46 -3.48 15.22
C ALA A 25 -5.43 -3.74 14.05
N ALA A 26 -5.53 -2.76 13.18
CA ALA A 26 -6.27 -2.84 11.93
C ALA A 26 -5.53 -1.96 10.92
N TYR A 27 -5.39 -2.45 9.69
CA TYR A 27 -4.97 -1.57 8.61
C TYR A 27 -6.09 -0.58 8.28
N GLY A 28 -5.70 0.62 7.87
CA GLY A 28 -6.61 1.72 7.62
C GLY A 28 -5.87 2.95 7.12
N GLU A 29 -6.56 4.08 7.10
CA GLU A 29 -5.95 5.37 6.75
C GLU A 29 -5.10 5.92 7.90
N ALA A 30 -4.01 5.22 8.20
CA ALA A 30 -3.01 5.60 9.19
C ALA A 30 -1.61 5.49 8.58
N PHE A 31 -0.63 6.07 9.28
CA PHE A 31 0.76 5.98 8.86
C PHE A 31 1.34 4.61 9.20
N PHE A 32 1.65 3.82 8.16
CA PHE A 32 2.44 2.61 8.26
C PHE A 32 3.74 2.80 7.50
N HIS A 33 4.88 2.80 8.20
CA HIS A 33 6.19 3.05 7.60
C HIS A 33 6.47 2.15 6.38
N GLU A 34 6.17 0.85 6.50
CA GLU A 34 6.35 -0.11 5.40
C GLU A 34 5.54 0.28 4.16
N PHE A 35 4.30 0.72 4.33
CA PHE A 35 3.44 1.10 3.21
C PHE A 35 4.01 2.33 2.49
N GLN A 36 4.52 3.31 3.24
CA GLN A 36 5.17 4.49 2.65
C GLN A 36 6.41 4.12 1.85
N VAL A 37 7.25 3.22 2.39
CA VAL A 37 8.47 2.76 1.73
C VAL A 37 8.16 2.00 0.44
N LEU A 38 7.15 1.12 0.46
CA LEU A 38 6.73 0.36 -0.72
C LEU A 38 6.11 1.27 -1.79
N ALA A 39 5.25 2.21 -1.40
CA ALA A 39 4.68 3.19 -2.31
C ALA A 39 5.75 4.09 -2.95
N ALA A 40 6.77 4.50 -2.20
CA ALA A 40 7.91 5.26 -2.70
C ALA A 40 8.77 4.46 -3.69
N ARG A 41 8.77 3.12 -3.61
CA ARG A 41 9.43 2.23 -4.56
C ARG A 41 8.59 1.89 -5.79
N GLY A 42 7.41 2.51 -5.94
CA GLY A 42 6.57 2.35 -7.13
C GLY A 42 5.55 1.21 -7.05
N PHE A 43 5.34 0.60 -5.88
CA PHE A 43 4.31 -0.42 -5.70
C PHE A 43 2.95 0.20 -5.36
N ALA A 44 1.88 -0.32 -5.96
CA ALA A 44 0.53 -0.13 -5.45
C ALA A 44 0.28 -1.10 -4.28
N LEU A 45 -0.50 -0.67 -3.30
CA LEU A 45 -0.82 -1.46 -2.11
C LEU A 45 -2.33 -1.62 -1.98
N VAL A 46 -2.77 -2.87 -1.84
CA VAL A 46 -4.11 -3.21 -1.36
C VAL A 46 -3.93 -3.78 0.03
N TYR A 47 -4.73 -3.31 0.99
CA TYR A 47 -4.68 -3.78 2.37
C TYR A 47 -6.10 -3.99 2.89
N THR A 48 -6.22 -4.93 3.82
CA THR A 48 -7.47 -5.30 4.50
C THR A 48 -7.35 -5.10 5.99
#